data_AF-A0A537Z500-F1
#
_entry.id   AF-A0A537Z500-F1
#
_cell.length_a   1.000
_cell.length_b   1.000
_cell.length_c   1.000
_cell.angle_alpha   90.00
_cell.angle_beta   90.00
_cell.angle_gamma   90.00
#
_symmetry.space_group_name_H-M   'P 1'
#
loop_
_entity.id
_entity.type
_entity.pdbx_description
1 polymer ?
#
loop_
_entity_poly.entity_id
_entity_poly.type
_entity_poly.pdbx_seq_one_letter_code
_entity_poly.pdbx_strand_id
1 'polypeptide(L)'
;MRRPIACRIRLDGLPVRSETILTEAGPNALVLSTTLRDRGIWLDSTYLGHGNAESQITHLFVAPGRFGETEARSVPHDEIPVIHVRRLCLYDHFQRLQDFLDSLGHTGQVSGLDHAIEAVEHIG
;
A
#
# COMPACT_ATOMS: atom_id res chain seq x y z
N MET A 1 7.01 -9.42 -11.34
CA MET A 1 8.06 -9.84 -10.36
C MET A 1 7.63 -9.35 -8.98
N ARG A 2 7.91 -10.10 -7.89
CA ARG A 2 7.65 -9.65 -6.51
C ARG A 2 8.94 -9.12 -5.91
N ARG A 3 8.92 -7.93 -5.31
CA ARG A 3 10.12 -7.31 -4.72
C ARG A 3 9.78 -6.69 -3.36
N PRO A 4 10.52 -7.02 -2.29
CA PRO A 4 10.33 -6.35 -1.01
C PRO A 4 10.74 -4.88 -1.13
N ILE A 5 10.01 -4.00 -0.45
CA ILE A 5 10.38 -2.59 -0.30
C ILE A 5 10.69 -2.30 1.17
N ALA A 6 11.76 -1.55 1.41
CA ALA A 6 12.25 -1.30 2.75
C ALA A 6 11.46 -0.15 3.40
N CYS A 7 10.66 -0.47 4.41
CA CYS A 7 10.03 0.50 5.30
C CYS A 7 9.90 -0.08 6.71
N ARG A 8 9.80 0.79 7.71
CA ARG A 8 9.59 0.38 9.12
C ARG A 8 8.24 0.86 9.58
N ILE A 9 7.51 -0.05 10.24
CA ILE A 9 6.20 0.24 10.81
C ILE A 9 6.30 0.16 12.34
N ARG A 10 5.68 1.13 13.01
CA ARG A 10 5.43 1.10 14.46
C ARG A 10 3.93 1.12 14.70
N LEU A 11 3.52 0.42 15.75
CA LEU A 11 2.16 0.39 16.26
C LEU A 11 2.20 0.82 17.72
N ASP A 12 1.45 1.88 18.06
CA ASP A 12 1.43 2.46 19.41
C ASP A 12 2.84 2.81 19.93
N GLY A 13 3.68 3.31 19.02
CA GLY A 13 5.07 3.65 19.29
C GLY A 13 6.04 2.45 19.37
N LEU A 14 5.57 1.21 19.29
CA LEU A 14 6.41 0.02 19.33
C LEU A 14 6.74 -0.50 17.92
N PRO A 15 7.99 -0.90 17.63
CA PRO A 15 8.31 -1.52 16.35
C PRO A 15 7.56 -2.84 16.17
N VAL A 16 7.04 -3.08 14.97
CA VAL A 16 6.37 -4.34 14.61
C VAL A 16 7.10 -5.03 13.48
N ARG A 17 7.07 -6.38 13.46
CA ARG A 17 7.57 -7.14 12.32
C ARG A 17 6.62 -6.96 11.14
N SER A 18 7.08 -6.21 10.16
CA SER A 18 6.34 -5.91 8.94
C SER A 18 7.10 -6.31 7.68
N GLU A 19 6.35 -6.64 6.64
CA GLU A 19 6.89 -6.84 5.30
C GLU A 19 5.96 -6.14 4.30
N THR A 20 6.54 -5.30 3.44
CA THR A 20 5.83 -4.68 2.31
C THR A 20 6.42 -5.19 1.00
N ILE A 21 5.56 -5.70 0.12
CA ILE A 21 5.92 -6.27 -1.18
C ILE A 21 5.30 -5.44 -2.30
N LEU A 22 6.12 -5.08 -3.27
CA LEU A 22 5.71 -4.54 -4.55
C LEU A 22 5.58 -5.68 -5.57
N THR A 23 4.46 -5.71 -6.28
CA THR A 23 4.25 -6.59 -7.44
C THR A 23 3.73 -5.78 -8.62
N GLU A 24 4.29 -6.02 -9.80
CA GLU A 24 3.83 -5.40 -11.05
C GLU A 24 3.16 -6.44 -11.94
N ALA A 25 2.05 -6.05 -12.56
CA ALA A 25 1.30 -6.85 -13.53
C ALA A 25 1.17 -6.07 -14.85
N GLY A 26 2.20 -6.19 -15.69
CA GLY A 26 2.32 -5.37 -16.89
C GLY A 26 2.59 -3.89 -16.57
N PRO A 27 2.49 -2.99 -17.56
CA PRO A 27 2.91 -1.60 -17.41
C PRO A 27 1.93 -0.74 -16.59
N ASN A 28 0.66 -1.15 -16.53
CA ASN A 28 -0.45 -0.32 -16.04
C ASN A 28 -0.96 -0.72 -14.66
N ALA A 29 -0.47 -1.82 -14.08
CA ALA A 29 -0.97 -2.35 -12.81
C ALA A 29 0.14 -2.58 -11.79
N LEU A 30 -0.11 -2.11 -10.58
CA LEU A 30 0.79 -2.16 -9.43
C LEU A 30 0.03 -2.68 -8.21
N VAL A 31 0.64 -3.59 -7.47
CA VAL A 31 0.11 -4.14 -6.22
C VAL A 31 1.11 -3.91 -5.10
N LEU A 32 0.63 -3.36 -3.99
CA LEU A 32 1.37 -3.22 -2.73
C LEU A 32 0.70 -4.07 -1.66
N SER A 33 1.48 -4.93 -1.02
CA SER A 33 1.00 -5.81 0.05
C SER A 33 1.81 -5.54 1.31
N THR A 34 1.20 -5.03 2.37
CA THR A 34 1.83 -4.88 3.69
C THR A 34 1.24 -5.88 4.67
N THR A 35 2.11 -6.64 5.35
CA THR A 35 1.73 -7.57 6.41
C THR A 35 2.38 -7.17 7.73
N LEU A 36 1.62 -7.19 8.83
CA LEU A 36 2.11 -7.08 10.21
C LEU A 36 1.97 -8.45 10.87
N ARG A 37 2.92 -9.35 10.61
CA ARG A 37 2.78 -10.79 10.86
C ARG A 37 2.39 -11.13 12.30
N ASP A 38 3.04 -10.50 13.27
CA ASP A 38 2.80 -10.77 14.70
C ASP A 38 1.42 -10.28 15.18
N ARG A 39 0.70 -9.50 14.35
CA ARG A 39 -0.64 -8.98 14.62
C ARG A 39 -1.73 -9.64 13.79
N GLY A 40 -1.38 -10.51 12.83
CA GLY A 40 -2.34 -11.09 11.90
C GLY A 40 -3.06 -10.06 11.03
N ILE A 41 -2.46 -8.88 10.84
CA ILE A 41 -3.00 -7.77 10.05
C ILE A 41 -2.32 -7.77 8.68
N TRP A 42 -3.09 -7.62 7.60
CA TRP A 42 -2.54 -7.34 6.28
C TRP A 42 -3.43 -6.41 5.46
N LEU A 43 -2.79 -5.68 4.55
CA LEU A 43 -3.40 -4.80 3.57
C LEU A 43 -2.83 -5.13 2.19
N ASP A 44 -3.71 -5.46 1.24
CA ASP A 44 -3.36 -5.51 -0.18
C ASP A 44 -3.98 -4.31 -0.89
N SER A 45 -3.24 -3.67 -1.78
CA SER A 45 -3.72 -2.53 -2.57
C SER A 45 -3.36 -2.73 -4.02
N THR A 46 -4.36 -2.73 -4.89
CA THR A 46 -4.20 -2.82 -6.34
C THR A 46 -4.51 -1.48 -6.97
N TYR A 47 -3.62 -1.04 -7.84
CA TYR A 47 -3.71 0.17 -8.62
C TYR A 47 -3.67 -0.20 -10.09
N LEU A 48 -4.68 0.22 -10.85
CA LEU A 48 -4.76 0.04 -12.29
C LEU A 48 -5.01 1.40 -12.94
N GLY A 49 -4.10 1.84 -13.80
CA GLY A 49 -4.24 3.13 -14.45
C GLY A 49 -3.48 3.18 -15.77
N HIS A 50 -3.99 3.98 -16.69
CA HIS A 50 -3.34 4.30 -17.96
C HIS A 50 -3.52 5.77 -18.28
N GLY A 51 -2.68 6.33 -19.16
CA GLY A 51 -2.75 7.73 -19.56
C GLY A 51 -4.16 8.09 -20.05
N ASN A 52 -4.70 9.20 -19.53
CA ASN A 52 -6.04 9.75 -19.87
C ASN A 52 -7.26 8.93 -19.39
N ALA A 53 -7.08 7.89 -18.57
CA ALA A 53 -8.17 7.15 -17.93
C ALA A 53 -8.11 7.31 -16.40
N GLU A 54 -9.27 7.24 -15.74
CA GLU A 54 -9.32 7.18 -14.28
C GLU A 54 -8.53 6.00 -13.74
N SER A 55 -7.81 6.22 -12.66
CA SER A 55 -7.13 5.17 -11.92
C SER A 55 -8.13 4.42 -11.05
N GLN A 56 -8.17 3.11 -11.22
CA GLN A 56 -8.95 2.18 -10.40
C GLN A 56 -8.10 1.71 -9.24
N ILE A 57 -8.64 1.82 -8.03
CA ILE A 57 -7.94 1.48 -6.80
C ILE A 57 -8.82 0.51 -6.02
N THR A 58 -8.22 -0.55 -5.51
CA THR A 58 -8.91 -1.48 -4.61
C THR A 58 -7.99 -1.85 -3.46
N HIS A 59 -8.53 -1.82 -2.26
CA HIS A 59 -7.87 -2.25 -1.03
C HIS A 59 -8.59 -3.46 -0.46
N LEU A 60 -7.82 -4.43 0.04
CA LEU A 60 -8.31 -5.53 0.88
C LEU A 60 -7.70 -5.37 2.27
N PHE A 61 -8.55 -5.21 3.28
CA PHE A 61 -8.17 -5.09 4.68
C PHE A 61 -8.50 -6.38 5.41
N VAL A 62 -7.53 -6.91 6.15
CA VAL A 62 -7.78 -8.07 7.00
C VAL A 62 -7.08 -7.94 8.34
N ALA A 63 -7.80 -8.30 9.39
CA ALA A 63 -7.35 -8.31 10.77
C ALA A 63 -8.05 -9.44 11.55
N PRO A 64 -7.48 -9.89 12.69
CA PRO A 64 -8.13 -10.89 13.52
C PRO A 64 -9.53 -10.44 13.97
N GLY A 65 -10.51 -11.34 13.88
CA GLY A 65 -11.88 -11.07 14.30
C GLY A 65 -12.72 -10.25 13.32
N ARG A 66 -12.18 -9.88 12.14
CA ARG A 66 -12.94 -9.28 11.04
C ARG A 66 -13.02 -10.23 9.85
N PHE A 67 -14.14 -10.19 9.13
CA PHE A 67 -14.17 -10.71 7.76
C PHE A 67 -13.31 -9.79 6.88
N GLY A 68 -12.70 -10.33 5.83
CA GLY A 68 -11.95 -9.50 4.89
C GLY A 68 -12.85 -8.44 4.27
N GLU A 69 -12.45 -7.18 4.34
CA GLU A 69 -13.21 -6.03 3.86
C GLU A 69 -12.51 -5.44 2.63
N THR A 70 -13.29 -5.14 1.59
CA THR A 70 -12.77 -4.51 0.38
C THR A 70 -13.31 -3.10 0.23
N GLU A 71 -12.43 -2.16 -0.10
CA GLU A 71 -12.79 -0.83 -0.57
C GLU A 71 -12.34 -0.68 -2.01
N ALA A 72 -13.19 -0.08 -2.86
CA ALA A 72 -12.83 0.27 -4.22
C ALA A 72 -13.23 1.72 -4.52
N ARG A 73 -12.38 2.42 -5.27
CA ARG A 73 -12.68 3.77 -5.78
C ARG A 73 -11.98 4.05 -7.10
N SER A 74 -12.55 4.97 -7.86
CA SER A 74 -11.92 5.58 -9.03
C SER A 74 -11.45 6.98 -8.66
N VAL A 75 -10.27 7.37 -9.14
CA VAL A 75 -9.78 8.74 -9.03
C VAL A 75 -9.31 9.25 -10.38
N PRO A 76 -9.35 10.58 -10.62
CA PRO A 76 -8.71 11.19 -11.77
C PRO A 76 -7.23 10.77 -11.91
N HIS A 77 -6.77 10.66 -13.16
CA HIS A 77 -5.41 10.23 -13.47
C HIS A 77 -4.33 11.10 -12.79
N ASP A 78 -4.58 12.40 -12.68
CA ASP A 78 -3.68 13.38 -12.09
C ASP A 78 -3.55 13.26 -10.57
N GLU A 79 -4.54 12.63 -9.90
CA GLU A 79 -4.48 12.35 -8.46
C GLU A 79 -3.57 11.15 -8.17
N ILE A 80 -3.77 10.03 -8.87
CA ILE A 80 -2.92 8.82 -8.73
C ILE A 80 -2.51 8.33 -10.13
N PRO A 81 -1.43 8.88 -10.71
CA PRO A 81 -0.94 8.47 -12.03
C PRO A 81 -0.06 7.21 -11.89
N VAL A 82 -0.71 6.04 -11.89
CA VAL A 82 -0.08 4.71 -11.65
C VAL A 82 1.19 4.47 -12.47
N ILE A 83 1.22 4.96 -13.72
CA ILE A 83 2.33 4.74 -14.64
C ILE A 83 3.46 5.78 -14.53
N HIS A 84 3.16 6.99 -14.06
CA HIS A 84 4.10 8.11 -14.10
C HIS A 84 4.64 8.52 -12.72
N VAL A 85 3.87 8.32 -11.65
CA VAL A 85 4.25 8.75 -10.29
C VAL A 85 3.86 7.70 -9.25
N ARG A 86 4.52 6.54 -9.30
CA ARG A 86 4.22 5.37 -8.44
C ARG A 86 4.38 5.61 -6.95
N ARG A 87 5.18 6.60 -6.53
CA ARG A 87 5.24 7.03 -5.13
C ARG A 87 3.88 7.46 -4.58
N LEU A 88 2.96 7.96 -5.41
CA LEU A 88 1.60 8.32 -4.97
C LEU A 88 0.76 7.08 -4.64
N CYS A 89 0.94 5.96 -5.36
CA CYS A 89 0.35 4.68 -4.97
C CYS A 89 0.92 4.20 -3.62
N LEU A 90 2.22 4.41 -3.37
CA LEU A 90 2.85 4.05 -2.10
C LEU A 90 2.32 4.88 -0.93
N TYR A 91 2.17 6.19 -1.12
CA TYR A 91 1.61 7.07 -0.09
C TYR A 91 0.16 6.74 0.21
N ASP A 92 -0.65 6.52 -0.83
CA ASP A 92 -2.02 6.06 -0.67
C ASP A 92 -2.08 4.74 0.11
N HIS A 93 -1.28 3.75 -0.26
CA HIS A 93 -1.21 2.47 0.44
C HIS A 93 -0.91 2.62 1.93
N PHE A 94 0.07 3.47 2.29
CA PHE A 94 0.42 3.68 3.68
C PHE A 94 -0.57 4.56 4.45
N GLN A 95 -1.22 5.52 3.79
CA GLN A 95 -2.33 6.27 4.38
C GLN A 95 -3.47 5.30 4.73
N ARG A 96 -3.86 4.44 3.79
CA ARG A 96 -4.91 3.45 4.01
C ARG A 96 -4.55 2.41 5.06
N LEU A 97 -3.27 2.05 5.19
CA LEU A 97 -2.80 1.24 6.31
C LEU A 97 -2.99 1.96 7.64
N GLN A 98 -2.61 3.24 7.72
CA GLN A 98 -2.76 4.03 8.95
C GLN A 98 -4.22 4.21 9.34
N ASP A 99 -5.10 4.53 8.38
CA ASP A 99 -6.55 4.62 8.59
C ASP A 99 -7.12 3.29 9.10
N PHE A 100 -6.67 2.17 8.51
CA PHE A 100 -7.12 0.86 8.94
C PHE A 100 -6.67 0.52 10.37
N LEU A 101 -5.41 0.81 10.71
CA LEU A 101 -4.89 0.61 12.06
C LEU A 101 -5.62 1.50 13.09
N ASP A 102 -5.93 2.75 12.72
CA ASP A 102 -6.72 3.66 13.55
C ASP A 102 -8.13 3.10 13.80
N SER A 103 -8.77 2.55 12.76
CA SER A 103 -10.07 1.87 12.89
C SER A 103 -10.05 0.62 13.79
N LEU A 104 -8.86 0.07 14.05
CA LEU A 104 -8.61 -1.04 14.98
C LEU A 104 -8.24 -0.54 16.39
N GLY A 105 -8.17 0.78 16.61
CA GLY A 105 -7.80 1.39 17.88
C GLY A 105 -6.29 1.53 18.09
N HIS A 106 -5.50 1.51 17.01
CA HIS A 106 -4.04 1.62 17.08
C HIS A 106 -3.51 2.83 16.32
N THR A 107 -2.42 3.42 16.82
CA THR A 107 -1.70 4.46 16.07
C THR A 107 -0.58 3.82 15.24
N GLY A 108 -0.75 3.81 13.91
CA GLY A 108 0.26 3.35 12.95
C GLY A 108 1.24 4.46 12.54
N GLN A 109 2.53 4.17 12.50
CA GLN A 109 3.57 5.07 11.97
C GLN A 109 4.42 4.34 10.94
N VAL A 110 4.67 4.98 9.80
CA VAL A 110 5.55 4.46 8.75
C VAL A 110 6.78 5.35 8.63
N SER A 111 7.97 4.76 8.51
CA SER A 111 9.24 5.48 8.42
C SER A 111 10.22 4.79 7.49
N GLY A 112 11.26 5.51 7.06
CA GLY A 112 12.24 5.02 6.10
C GLY A 112 11.70 4.95 4.67
N LEU A 113 10.84 5.91 4.29
CA LEU A 113 10.18 5.91 2.99
C LEU A 113 11.13 6.16 1.82
N ASP A 114 12.29 6.78 2.02
CA ASP A 114 13.22 7.11 0.93
C ASP A 114 13.55 5.88 0.07
N HIS A 115 13.92 4.76 0.69
CA HIS A 115 14.20 3.51 -0.01
C HIS A 115 12.95 2.84 -0.60
N ALA A 116 11.79 3.00 0.04
CA ALA A 116 10.53 2.49 -0.49
C ALA A 116 10.11 3.26 -1.76
N ILE A 117 10.31 4.57 -1.76
CA ILE A 117 10.07 5.47 -2.90
C ILE A 117 11.00 5.09 -4.05
N GLU A 118 12.31 5.00 -3.79
CA GLU A 118 13.31 4.56 -4.78
C GLU A 118 12.90 3.23 -5.41
N ALA A 119 12.43 2.28 -4.59
CA ALA A 119 11.98 0.99 -5.08
C ALA A 119 10.77 1.12 -6.01
N VAL A 120 9.70 1.83 -5.64
CA VAL A 120 8.50 1.91 -6.51
C VAL A 120 8.73 2.73 -7.78
N GLU A 121 9.71 3.64 -7.79
CA GLU A 121 10.02 4.50 -8.95
C GLU A 121 10.97 3.86 -9.96
N HIS A 122 11.87 2.97 -9.54
CA HIS A 122 12.75 2.26 -10.47
C HIS A 122 11.96 1.15 -11.18
N ILE A 123 11.63 1.40 -12.46
CA ILE A 123 11.15 0.38 -13.39
C ILE A 123 12.37 -0.48 -13.77
N GLY A 124 12.25 -1.79 -13.58
CA GLY A 124 13.21 -2.77 -14.08
C GLY A 124 13.05 -3.01 -15.57
#